data_AF-A0A735J364-F1
#
_entry.id   AF-A0A735J364-F1
#
_cell.length_a   1.000
_cell.length_b   1.000
_cell.length_c   1.000
_cell.angle_alpha   90.00
_cell.angle_beta   90.00
_cell.angle_gamma   90.00
#
_symmetry.space_group_name_H-M   'P 1'
#
loop_
_entity.id
_entity.type
_entity.pdbx_description
1 polymer ?
#
loop_
_entity_poly.entity_id
_entity_poly.type
_entity_poly.pdbx_seq_one_letter_code
_entity_poly.pdbx_strand_id
1 'polypeptide(L)' 'MNSADLSKILEEHKVWITSMRESGSRANLYGANLRGANLRGANLYGANLRGA' A
#
# COMPACT_ATOMS: atom_id res chain seq x y z
N MET A 1 -10.14 -2.27 -8.58
CA MET A 1 -9.06 -1.40 -8.09
C MET A 1 -8.15 -1.15 -9.28
N ASN A 2 -7.92 0.11 -9.59
CA ASN A 2 -7.21 0.50 -10.80
C ASN A 2 -5.73 0.70 -10.42
N SER A 3 -4.82 0.67 -11.38
CA SER A 3 -3.39 0.89 -11.09
C SER A 3 -3.13 2.22 -10.37
N ALA A 4 -3.94 3.25 -10.64
CA ALA A 4 -3.87 4.55 -9.99
C ALA A 4 -4.23 4.50 -8.49
N ASP A 5 -5.26 3.73 -8.11
CA ASP A 5 -5.69 3.60 -6.72
C ASP A 5 -4.61 2.90 -5.88
N LEU A 6 -4.02 1.85 -6.45
CA LEU A 6 -2.95 1.10 -5.81
C LEU A 6 -1.73 1.99 -5.56
N SER A 7 -1.28 2.74 -6.56
CA SER A 7 -0.15 3.66 -6.41
C SER A 7 -0.40 4.69 -5.32
N LYS A 8 -1.62 5.26 -5.25
CA LYS A 8 -1.97 6.22 -4.21
C LYS A 8 -1.88 5.61 -2.81
N ILE A 9 -2.42 4.39 -2.63
CA ILE A 9 -2.35 3.66 -1.36
C ILE A 9 -0.89 3.41 -0.95
N LEU A 10 -0.03 3.04 -1.91
CA LEU A 10 1.38 2.79 -1.66
C LEU A 10 2.13 4.07 -1.28
N GLU A 11 1.84 5.20 -1.92
CA GLU A 11 2.44 6.49 -1.58
C GLU A 11 2.00 6.97 -0.19
N GLU A 12 0.70 6.88 0.14
CA GLU A 12 0.21 7.22 1.48
C GLU A 12 0.84 6.33 2.56
N HIS A 13 1.04 5.05 2.26
CA HIS A 13 1.69 4.11 3.16
C HIS A 13 3.18 4.36 3.31
N LYS A 14 3.84 4.77 2.23
CA LYS A 14 5.23 5.20 2.28
C LYS A 14 5.38 6.40 3.20
N VAL A 15 4.52 7.42 3.07
CA VAL A 15 4.51 8.58 3.97
C VAL A 15 4.30 8.11 5.41
N TRP A 16 3.35 7.21 5.66
CA TRP A 16 3.12 6.61 6.97
C TRP A 16 4.35 5.97 7.60
N ILE A 17 5.13 5.20 6.83
CA ILE A 17 6.36 4.59 7.33
C ILE A 17 7.46 5.65 7.54
N THR A 18 7.64 6.55 6.58
CA THR A 18 8.72 7.55 6.65
C THR A 18 8.49 8.61 7.71
N SER A 19 7.23 8.94 8.00
CA SER A 19 6.83 9.90 9.03
C SER A 19 6.66 9.24 10.40
N MET A 20 7.26 8.07 10.64
CA MET A 20 7.19 7.37 11.93
C MET A 20 5.75 7.16 12.42
N ARG A 21 4.81 6.89 11.52
CA ARG A 21 3.37 6.73 11.78
C ARG A 21 2.63 8.00 12.21
N GLU A 22 3.24 9.18 12.05
CA GLU A 22 2.60 10.45 12.39
C GLU A 22 1.75 11.04 11.26
N SER A 23 2.06 10.72 10.00
CA SER A 23 1.35 11.26 8.83
C SER A 23 1.25 10.21 7.73
N GLY A 24 0.11 10.13 7.03
CA GLY A 24 -0.18 9.10 6.03
C GLY A 24 -1.07 7.97 6.55
N SER A 25 -1.39 7.01 5.68
CA SER A 25 -2.35 5.93 5.95
C SER A 25 -1.71 4.57 5.76
N ARG A 26 -2.06 3.59 6.60
CA ARG A 26 -1.69 2.18 6.34
C ARG A 26 -2.28 1.71 5.02
N ALA A 27 -1.48 1.00 4.23
CA ALA A 27 -1.99 0.36 3.03
C ALA A 27 -3.03 -0.71 3.40
N ASN A 28 -4.26 -0.53 2.92
CA ASN A 28 -5.32 -1.53 3.00
C ASN A 28 -5.55 -2.12 1.61
N LEU A 29 -4.96 -3.29 1.37
CA LEU A 29 -5.07 -4.05 0.13
C LEU A 29 -5.96 -5.28 0.31
N TYR A 30 -6.86 -5.26 1.31
CA TYR A 30 -7.79 -6.36 1.56
C TYR A 30 -8.63 -6.67 0.30
N GLY A 31 -8.55 -7.90 -0.20
CA GLY A 31 -9.27 -8.32 -1.40
C GLY A 31 -8.82 -7.61 -2.70
N ALA A 32 -7.70 -6.89 -2.68
CA ALA A 32 -7.21 -6.17 -3.85
C ALA A 32 -6.60 -7.15 -4.86
N ASN A 33 -6.98 -7.04 -6.14
CA ASN A 33 -6.34 -7.84 -7.17
C ASN A 33 -4.93 -7.29 -7.48
N LEU A 34 -3.90 -7.87 -6.87
CA LEU A 34 -2.49 -7.50 -7.09
C LEU A 34 -1.86 -8.23 -8.28
N ARG A 35 -2.64 -9.00 -9.06
CA ARG A 35 -2.10 -9.78 -10.19
C ARG A 35 -1.53 -8.85 -11.26
N GLY A 36 -0.20 -8.90 -11.43
CA GLY A 36 0.53 -8.04 -12.36
C GLY A 36 0.91 -6.67 -11.80
N ALA A 37 0.62 -6.38 -10.54
CA ALA A 37 1.06 -5.15 -9.89
C ALA A 37 2.57 -5.17 -9.64
N ASN A 38 3.27 -4.11 -10.02
CA ASN A 38 4.68 -3.96 -9.70
C ASN A 38 4.84 -3.39 -8.28
N LEU A 39 5.03 -4.28 -7.31
CA LEU A 39 5.28 -3.93 -5.90
C LEU A 39 6.78 -3.96 -5.55
N ARG A 40 7.66 -4.01 -6.55
CA ARG A 40 9.11 -4.14 -6.32
C ARG A 40 9.64 -2.90 -5.59
N GLY A 41 10.12 -3.10 -4.36
CA GLY A 41 10.61 -2.02 -3.50
C GLY A 41 9.55 -1.29 -2.68
N ALA A 42 8.27 -1.68 -2.77
CA ALA A 42 7.23 -1.13 -1.93
C ALA A 42 7.38 -1.66 -0.49
N ASN A 43 7.48 -0.75 0.48
CA ASN A 43 7.48 -1.11 1.89
C ASN A 43 6.03 -1.28 2.35
N LEU A 44 5.57 -2.53 2.45
CA LEU A 44 4.22 -2.91 2.89
C LEU A 44 4.17 -3.32 4.37
N TYR A 45 5.12 -2.83 5.18
CA TYR A 45 5.21 -3.23 6.57
C TYR A 45 3.98 -2.78 7.38
N GLY A 46 3.22 -3.78 7.86
CA GLY A 46 1.97 -3.55 8.57
C GLY A 46 0.78 -3.21 7.67
N ALA A 47 0.90 -3.38 6.35
CA ALA A 47 -0.22 -3.31 5.41
C ALA A 47 -1.17 -4.51 5.60
N ASN A 48 -2.47 -4.29 5.37
CA ASN A 48 -3.44 -5.38 5.35
C ASN A 48 -3.50 -5.99 3.95
N LEU A 49 -2.87 -7.14 3.77
CA LEU A 49 -2.82 -7.90 2.50
C LEU A 49 -3.78 -9.09 2.49
N ARG A 50 -4.72 -9.17 3.44
CA ARG A 50 -5.56 -10.35 3.56
C ARG A 50 -6.47 -10.47 2.32
N GLY A 51 -6.32 -11.57 1.58
CA GLY A 51 -7.09 -11.84 0.36
C GLY A 51 -6.63 -11.05 -0.87
N ALA A 52 -5.45 -10.42 -0.81
CA ALA A 52 -4.82 -9.71 -1.93
C ALA A 52 -4.09 -10.67 -2.89
#